data_AF-A0A7W7KC34-F1
#
_entry.id   AF-A0A7W7KC34-F1
#
_cell.length_a   1.000
_cell.length_b   1.000
_cell.length_c   1.000
_cell.angle_alpha   90.00
_cell.angle_beta   90.00
_cell.angle_gamma   90.00
#
_symmetry.space_group_name_H-M   'P 1'
#
loop_
_entity.id
_entity.type
_entity.pdbx_description
1 polymer ?
#
loop_
_entity_poly.entity_id
_entity_poly.type
_entity_poly.pdbx_seq_one_letter_code
_entity_poly.pdbx_strand_id
1 'polypeptide(L)'
;MSAAEIDPDRLRDLLHDCVASGAAQQADRLREAAALLGPPGRRDTIEAMLACGACESAALAILDKRGFLVSRAVTGTCLASVQLGDGEDMTAEAATPALALLAAHIAALLADALAARPQPSGQLGAAARLH
;
A
#
# COMPACT_ATOMS: atom_id res chain seq x y z
N MET A 1 -8.57 -4.39 -11.48
CA MET A 1 -8.34 -5.64 -10.73
C MET A 1 -9.36 -5.69 -9.62
N SER A 2 -10.13 -6.77 -9.50
CA SER A 2 -11.01 -6.97 -8.35
C SER A 2 -10.14 -7.24 -7.13
N ALA A 3 -10.45 -6.63 -5.98
CA ALA A 3 -9.70 -6.76 -4.72
C ALA A 3 -9.65 -8.20 -4.14
N ALA A 4 -10.25 -9.17 -4.82
CA ALA A 4 -10.47 -10.54 -4.34
C ALA A 4 -9.29 -11.52 -4.55
N GLU A 5 -8.20 -11.15 -5.23
CA GLU A 5 -7.08 -12.09 -5.53
C GLU A 5 -5.76 -11.78 -4.81
N ILE A 6 -5.65 -10.68 -4.06
CA ILE A 6 -4.41 -10.33 -3.36
C ILE A 6 -4.50 -10.81 -1.91
N ASP A 7 -3.61 -11.71 -1.53
CA ASP A 7 -3.50 -12.25 -0.17
C ASP A 7 -3.13 -11.14 0.85
N PRO A 8 -4.03 -10.81 1.81
CA PRO A 8 -3.78 -9.76 2.80
C PRO A 8 -2.58 -10.05 3.69
N ASP A 9 -2.21 -11.31 3.95
CA ASP A 9 -1.07 -11.63 4.79
C ASP A 9 0.24 -11.29 4.08
N ARG A 10 0.35 -11.62 2.79
CA ARG A 10 1.49 -11.21 1.96
C ARG A 10 1.64 -9.69 1.85
N LEU A 11 0.53 -8.96 1.85
CA LEU A 11 0.56 -7.49 1.88
C LEU A 11 1.06 -6.96 3.23
N ARG A 12 0.66 -7.57 4.35
CA ARG A 12 1.17 -7.18 5.68
C ARG A 12 2.67 -7.43 5.80
N ASP A 13 3.14 -8.58 5.30
CA ASP A 13 4.56 -8.91 5.29
C ASP A 13 5.34 -7.89 4.46
N LEU A 14 4.88 -7.60 3.23
CA LEU A 14 5.54 -6.63 2.37
C LEU A 14 5.52 -5.20 2.95
N LEU A 15 4.42 -4.81 3.63
CA LEU A 15 4.35 -3.54 4.34
C LEU A 15 5.42 -3.45 5.44
N HIS A 16 5.52 -4.49 6.27
CA HIS A 16 6.52 -4.56 7.33
C HIS A 16 7.93 -4.48 6.75
N ASP A 17 8.19 -5.24 5.69
CA ASP A 17 9.46 -5.24 4.98
C ASP A 17 9.80 -3.87 4.39
N CYS A 18 8.84 -3.12 3.86
CA CYS A 18 9.08 -1.76 3.36
C CYS A 18 9.50 -0.79 4.47
N VAL A 19 8.85 -0.88 5.63
CA VAL A 19 9.16 -0.02 6.79
C VAL A 19 10.52 -0.38 7.40
N ALA A 20 10.86 -1.67 7.44
CA ALA A 20 12.12 -2.16 8.02
C ALA A 20 13.33 -2.05 7.07
N SER A 21 13.11 -1.85 5.78
CA SER A 21 14.17 -1.81 4.76
C SER A 21 14.89 -0.46 4.69
N GLY A 22 16.18 -0.53 4.35
CA GLY A 22 17.00 0.64 4.01
C GLY A 22 17.09 0.90 2.50
N ALA A 23 17.84 1.94 2.15
CA ALA A 23 18.03 2.34 0.75
C ALA A 23 18.67 1.26 -0.14
N ALA A 24 19.51 0.38 0.43
CA ALA A 24 20.15 -0.70 -0.32
C ALA A 24 19.15 -1.80 -0.73
N GLN A 25 18.10 -2.02 0.07
CA GLN A 25 17.08 -3.05 -0.18
C GLN A 25 15.89 -2.52 -0.98
N GLN A 26 15.77 -1.21 -1.23
CA GLN A 26 14.57 -0.62 -1.81
C GLN A 26 14.19 -1.19 -3.19
N ALA A 27 15.19 -1.49 -4.03
CA ALA A 27 14.94 -2.04 -5.36
C ALA A 27 14.31 -3.44 -5.28
N ASP A 28 14.74 -4.26 -4.32
CA ASP A 28 14.21 -5.61 -4.13
C ASP A 28 12.77 -5.56 -3.61
N ARG A 29 12.48 -4.66 -2.66
CA ARG A 29 11.11 -4.41 -2.19
C ARG A 29 10.19 -3.94 -3.32
N LEU A 30 10.69 -3.10 -4.22
CA LEU A 30 9.93 -2.65 -5.40
C LEU A 30 9.70 -3.78 -6.41
N ARG A 31 10.64 -4.72 -6.59
CA ARG A 31 10.43 -5.92 -7.42
C ARG A 31 9.35 -6.84 -6.83
N GLU A 32 9.40 -7.06 -5.53
CA GLU A 32 8.39 -7.85 -4.81
C GLU A 32 7.00 -7.23 -4.95
N ALA A 33 6.91 -5.91 -4.74
CA ALA A 33 5.69 -5.15 -4.95
C ALA A 33 5.20 -5.22 -6.40
N ALA A 34 6.09 -5.07 -7.39
CA ALA A 34 5.71 -5.17 -8.80
C ALA A 34 5.19 -6.57 -9.16
N ALA A 35 5.72 -7.63 -8.54
CA ALA A 35 5.23 -8.99 -8.74
C ALA A 35 3.87 -9.23 -8.08
N LEU A 36 3.58 -8.59 -6.95
CA LEU A 36 2.36 -8.77 -6.18
C LEU A 36 1.21 -7.83 -6.62
N LEU A 37 1.55 -6.58 -6.95
CA LEU A 37 0.63 -5.47 -7.17
C LEU A 37 0.75 -4.83 -8.55
N GLY A 38 1.87 -5.08 -9.25
CA GLY A 38 2.19 -4.37 -10.48
C GLY A 38 1.14 -4.64 -11.57
N PRO A 39 0.75 -3.61 -12.34
CA PRO A 39 -0.21 -3.78 -13.42
C PRO A 39 0.36 -4.72 -14.50
N PRO A 40 -0.48 -5.58 -15.10
CA PRO A 40 -0.05 -6.50 -16.14
C PRO A 40 0.59 -5.73 -17.30
N GLY A 41 1.71 -6.25 -17.81
CA GLY A 41 2.45 -5.66 -18.93
C GLY A 41 3.39 -4.50 -18.59
N ARG A 42 3.54 -4.11 -17.30
CA ARG A 42 4.51 -3.08 -16.90
C ARG A 42 5.77 -3.60 -16.22
N ARG A 43 5.90 -4.91 -16.02
CA ARG A 43 7.01 -5.51 -15.28
C ARG A 43 8.37 -5.14 -15.86
N ASP A 44 8.53 -5.22 -17.18
CA ASP A 44 9.80 -4.91 -17.84
C ASP A 44 10.15 -3.42 -17.75
N THR A 45 9.14 -2.55 -17.80
CA THR A 45 9.31 -1.11 -17.60
C THR A 45 9.76 -0.79 -16.17
N ILE A 46 9.15 -1.44 -15.17
CA ILE A 46 9.54 -1.30 -13.77
C ILE A 46 10.97 -1.81 -13.56
N GLU A 47 11.32 -2.97 -14.10
CA GLU A 47 12.69 -3.50 -13.99
C GLU A 47 13.72 -2.57 -14.66
N ALA A 48 13.40 -2.00 -15.82
CA ALA A 48 14.26 -1.01 -16.46
C ALA A 48 14.46 0.25 -15.59
N MET A 49 13.40 0.76 -14.95
CA MET A 49 13.50 1.87 -14.01
C MET A 49 14.42 1.52 -12.83
N LEU A 50 14.27 0.33 -12.26
CA LEU A 50 15.11 -0.14 -11.15
C LEU A 50 16.57 -0.33 -11.57
N ALA A 51 16.83 -0.87 -12.76
CA ALA A 51 18.18 -1.02 -13.31
C ALA A 51 18.88 0.35 -13.52
N CYS A 52 18.11 1.40 -13.78
CA CYS A 52 18.62 2.78 -13.87
C CYS A 52 18.66 3.50 -12.51
N GLY A 53 18.27 2.85 -11.40
CA GLY A 53 18.21 3.45 -10.06
C GLY A 53 17.01 4.38 -9.82
N ALA A 54 16.05 4.44 -10.73
CA ALA A 54 14.86 5.31 -10.66
C ALA A 54 13.76 4.70 -9.78
N CYS A 55 14.06 4.50 -8.49
CA CYS A 55 13.19 3.78 -7.54
C CYS A 55 11.84 4.49 -7.31
N GLU A 56 11.82 5.82 -7.27
CA GLU A 56 10.58 6.60 -7.14
C GLU A 56 9.69 6.42 -8.36
N SER A 57 10.28 6.41 -9.57
CA SER A 57 9.51 6.16 -10.80
C SER A 57 8.94 4.75 -10.83
N ALA A 58 9.72 3.75 -10.39
CA ALA A 58 9.26 2.38 -10.23
C ALA A 58 8.10 2.28 -9.23
N ALA A 59 8.20 2.94 -8.07
CA ALA A 59 7.12 3.01 -7.09
C ALA A 59 5.84 3.60 -7.71
N LEU A 60 5.94 4.74 -8.38
CA LEU A 60 4.80 5.39 -9.04
C LEU A 60 4.19 4.54 -10.15
N ALA A 61 4.97 3.70 -10.83
CA ALA A 61 4.46 2.78 -11.85
C ALA A 61 3.69 1.59 -11.25
N ILE A 62 3.98 1.23 -9.99
CA ILE A 62 3.28 0.21 -9.20
C ILE A 62 1.99 0.79 -8.60
N LEU A 63 2.02 2.03 -8.10
CA LEU A 63 0.86 2.70 -7.52
C LEU A 63 -0.30 2.80 -8.54
N ASP A 64 -1.52 2.58 -8.05
CA ASP A 64 -2.74 2.88 -8.79
C ASP A 64 -2.97 4.41 -8.90
N LYS A 65 -4.03 4.86 -9.59
CA LYS A 65 -4.36 6.28 -9.85
C LYS A 65 -4.74 7.12 -8.61
N ARG A 66 -4.26 6.79 -7.42
CA ARG A 66 -4.53 7.51 -6.17
C ARG A 66 -3.70 8.79 -6.09
N GLY A 67 -4.26 9.81 -5.46
CA GLY A 67 -3.50 10.96 -5.02
C GLY A 67 -2.52 10.56 -3.92
N PHE A 68 -1.34 11.19 -3.91
CA PHE A 68 -0.34 10.97 -2.87
C PHE A 68 0.40 12.26 -2.54
N LEU A 69 0.93 12.31 -1.32
CA LEU A 69 1.81 13.37 -0.83
C LEU A 69 3.09 12.74 -0.28
N VAL A 70 4.23 13.36 -0.54
CA VAL A 70 5.52 12.96 0.01
C VAL A 70 6.08 14.11 0.82
N SER A 71 6.57 13.78 2.02
CA SER A 71 7.16 14.73 2.96
C SER A 71 8.30 14.08 3.74
N ARG A 72 8.81 14.78 4.76
CA ARG A 72 9.86 14.27 5.65
C ARG A 72 9.44 14.47 7.09
N ALA A 73 9.72 13.48 7.93
CA ALA A 73 9.55 13.61 9.37
C ALA A 73 10.65 14.48 9.97
N VAL A 74 10.42 14.97 11.19
CA VAL A 74 11.41 15.76 11.96
C VAL A 74 12.68 14.95 12.23
N THR A 75 12.57 13.62 12.28
CA THR A 75 13.67 12.65 12.44
C THR A 75 14.50 12.44 11.17
N GLY A 76 14.12 13.05 10.04
CA GLY A 76 14.83 12.97 8.76
C GLY A 76 14.41 11.81 7.86
N THR A 77 13.54 10.92 8.34
CA THR A 77 12.93 9.82 7.57
C THR A 77 11.90 10.34 6.56
N CYS A 78 11.57 9.51 5.57
CA CYS A 78 10.63 9.87 4.52
C CYS A 78 9.21 9.49 4.94
N LEU A 79 8.27 10.40 4.74
CA LEU A 79 6.84 10.18 4.96
C LEU A 79 6.13 10.22 3.63
N ALA A 80 5.15 9.33 3.45
CA ALA A 80 4.22 9.42 2.35
C ALA A 80 2.79 9.21 2.84
N SER A 81 1.84 9.92 2.23
CA SER A 81 0.41 9.76 2.48
C SER A 81 -0.29 9.44 1.16
N VAL A 82 -1.19 8.46 1.17
CA VAL A 82 -1.97 8.04 0.00
C VAL A 82 -3.45 8.17 0.32
N GLN A 83 -4.19 8.76 -0.60
CA GLN A 83 -5.62 9.03 -0.43
C GLN A 83 -6.46 7.74 -0.48
N LEU A 84 -7.36 7.60 0.50
CA LEU A 84 -8.45 6.61 0.52
C LEU A 84 -9.71 7.16 -0.17
N GLY A 85 -10.63 6.27 -0.54
CA GLY A 85 -11.84 6.65 -1.28
C GLY A 85 -12.85 7.51 -0.50
N ASP A 86 -12.73 7.57 0.82
CA ASP A 86 -13.61 8.32 1.73
C ASP A 86 -13.06 9.71 2.11
N GLY A 87 -11.89 10.09 1.61
CA GLY A 87 -11.23 11.36 1.91
C GLY A 87 -10.27 11.30 3.11
N GLU A 88 -10.09 10.13 3.73
CA GLU A 88 -8.99 9.91 4.67
C GLU A 88 -7.68 9.62 3.91
N ASP A 89 -6.54 9.78 4.59
CA ASP A 89 -5.22 9.47 4.06
C ASP A 89 -4.55 8.38 4.90
N MET A 90 -3.93 7.41 4.24
CA MET A 90 -3.00 6.49 4.91
C MET A 90 -1.59 6.98 4.80
N THR A 91 -0.95 7.20 5.95
CA THR A 91 0.44 7.66 6.06
C THR A 91 1.36 6.54 6.51
N ALA A 92 2.53 6.45 5.88
CA ALA A 92 3.61 5.56 6.31
C ALA A 92 4.97 6.28 6.31
N GLU A 93 5.87 5.78 7.15
CA GLU A 93 7.25 6.26 7.28
C GLU A 93 8.24 5.17 6.86
N ALA A 94 9.28 5.54 6.11
CA ALA A 94 10.35 4.63 5.74
C ALA A 94 11.67 5.35 5.47
N ALA A 95 12.73 4.57 5.23
CA ALA A 95 14.07 5.08 4.96
C ALA A 95 14.17 5.90 3.66
N THR A 96 13.37 5.59 2.64
CA THR A 96 13.38 6.28 1.33
C THR A 96 11.98 6.71 0.90
N PRO A 97 11.86 7.72 0.01
CA PRO A 97 10.55 8.15 -0.49
C PRO A 97 9.80 7.03 -1.22
N ALA A 98 10.50 6.22 -2.00
CA ALA A 98 9.92 5.09 -2.72
C ALA A 98 9.35 4.02 -1.77
N LEU A 99 10.08 3.70 -0.69
CA LEU A 99 9.60 2.78 0.34
C LEU A 99 8.42 3.35 1.13
N ALA A 100 8.45 4.64 1.47
CA ALA A 100 7.36 5.29 2.18
C ALA A 100 6.08 5.31 1.34
N LEU A 101 6.18 5.66 0.06
CA LEU A 101 5.07 5.63 -0.90
C LEU A 101 4.47 4.23 -1.03
N LEU A 102 5.33 3.22 -1.18
CA LEU A 102 4.88 1.85 -1.31
C LEU A 102 4.21 1.35 -0.02
N ALA A 103 4.78 1.64 1.14
CA ALA A 103 4.20 1.29 2.44
C ALA A 103 2.82 1.95 2.64
N ALA A 104 2.70 3.25 2.35
CA ALA A 104 1.43 3.96 2.46
C ALA A 104 0.37 3.39 1.50
N HIS A 105 0.78 3.06 0.27
CA HIS A 105 -0.11 2.44 -0.71
C HIS A 105 -0.60 1.05 -0.26
N ILE A 106 0.29 0.20 0.24
CA ILE A 106 -0.08 -1.13 0.74
C ILE A 106 -1.00 -1.03 1.97
N ALA A 107 -0.71 -0.10 2.88
CA ALA A 107 -1.58 0.17 4.03
C ALA A 107 -2.99 0.59 3.59
N ALA A 108 -3.10 1.45 2.56
CA ALA A 108 -4.38 1.82 1.98
C ALA A 108 -5.12 0.62 1.36
N LEU A 109 -4.43 -0.25 0.61
CA LEU A 109 -5.03 -1.47 0.06
C LEU A 109 -5.55 -2.42 1.15
N LEU A 110 -4.80 -2.56 2.25
CA LEU A 110 -5.22 -3.35 3.40
C LEU A 110 -6.44 -2.75 4.10
N ALA A 111 -6.49 -1.42 4.26
CA ALA A 111 -7.63 -0.72 4.82
C ALA A 111 -8.89 -0.91 3.96
N ASP A 112 -8.78 -0.76 2.64
CA ASP A 112 -9.88 -0.99 1.71
C ASP A 112 -10.38 -2.44 1.75
N ALA A 113 -9.45 -3.41 1.81
CA ALA A 113 -9.80 -4.82 1.91
C ALA A 113 -10.53 -5.16 3.23
N LEU A 114 -10.21 -4.47 4.33
CA LEU A 114 -10.92 -4.60 5.60
C LEU A 114 -12.30 -3.95 5.54
N ALA A 115 -12.41 -2.75 4.96
CA ALA A 115 -13.67 -2.04 4.81
C ALA A 115 -14.66 -2.76 3.88
N ALA A 116 -14.15 -3.45 2.86
CA ALA A 116 -14.96 -4.24 1.93
C ALA A 116 -15.50 -5.56 2.53
N ARG A 117 -14.99 -6.01 3.69
CA ARG A 117 -15.52 -7.21 4.34
C ARG A 117 -16.94 -6.92 4.85
N PRO A 118 -17.95 -7.73 4.47
CA PRO A 118 -19.30 -7.53 4.99
C PRO A 118 -19.28 -7.68 6.51
N GLN A 119 -19.67 -6.60 7.20
CA GLN A 119 -19.93 -6.62 8.64
C GLN A 119 -21.02 -7.69 8.90
N PRO A 120 -20.87 -8.60 9.88
CA PRO A 120 -21.97 -9.45 10.27
C PRO A 120 -23.08 -8.53 10.79
N SER A 121 -24.15 -8.39 10.00
CA SER A 121 -25.33 -7.61 10.36
C SER A 121 -25.80 -8.04 11.73
N GLY A 122 -25.69 -7.14 12.71
CA GLY A 122 -26.06 -7.39 14.09
C GLY A 122 -27.51 -7.89 14.17
N GLN A 123 -27.70 -9.05 14.79
CA GLN A 123 -28.99 -9.47 15.33
C GLN A 123 -29.42 -8.52 16.44
N LEU A 124 -29.93 -7.35 16.06
CA LEU A 124 -30.73 -6.48 16.90
C LEU A 124 -32.19 -6.68 16.48
N GLY A 125 -32.91 -7.56 17.19
CA GLY A 125 -34.33 -7.75 16.91
C GLY A 125 -35.00 -8.99 17.50
N ALA A 126 -34.83 -9.29 18.79
CA ALA A 126 -35.71 -10.24 19.50
C ALA A 126 -35.95 -9.87 20.97
N ALA A 127 -35.92 -8.58 21.30
CA ALA A 127 -36.27 -8.08 22.64
C ALA A 127 -37.34 -6.99 22.54
N ALA A 128 -38.53 -7.34 22.04
CA ALA A 128 -39.75 -6.55 22.23
C ALA A 128 -41.00 -7.32 21.75
N ARG A 129 -41.51 -8.26 22.56
CA ARG A 129 -42.94 -8.55 22.63
C ARG A 129 -43.32 -8.85 24.09
N LEU A 130 -43.59 -7.80 24.84
CA LEU A 130 -44.52 -7.85 25.96
C LEU A 130 -45.89 -7.49 25.38
N HIS A 131 -46.80 -8.45 25.33
CA HIS A 131 -48.26 -8.30 25.47
C HIS A 131 -48.88 -9.68 25.65
#